data_AF-A0A7Y8HRW1-F1
#
_entry.id   AF-A0A7Y8HRW1-F1
#
_cell.length_a   1.000
_cell.length_b   1.000
_cell.length_c   1.000
_cell.angle_alpha   90.00
_cell.angle_beta   90.00
_cell.angle_gamma   90.00
#
_symmetry.space_group_name_H-M   'P 1'
#
loop_
_entity.id
_entity.type
_entity.pdbx_description
1 polymer ?
#
loop_
_entity_poly.entity_id
_entity_poly.type
_entity_poly.pdbx_seq_one_letter_code
_entity_poly.pdbx_strand_id
1 'polypeptide(L)'
;MSELDELRRTLPMVGAEPAILDDTSIAHVVALGHRILSHRSVPGLRLDLEETPDAIVGKVIVEAGAQIAQPIHMCFGLAHPTGVQQIKIDIQILEGA
;
A
#
# COMPACT_ATOMS: atom_id res chain seq x y z
N MET A 1 -1.31 21.89 3.66
CA MET A 1 -1.46 20.52 4.21
C MET A 1 -1.06 19.56 3.11
N SER A 2 -0.35 18.48 3.42
CA SER A 2 0.02 17.48 2.41
C SER A 2 -1.18 16.58 2.08
N GLU A 3 -1.20 15.98 0.89
CA GLU A 3 -2.24 14.98 0.51
C GLU A 3 -2.24 13.79 1.49
N LEU A 4 -1.07 13.44 2.04
CA LEU A 4 -0.95 12.40 3.06
C LEU A 4 -1.65 12.79 4.37
N ASP A 5 -1.60 14.07 4.77
CA ASP A 5 -2.30 14.56 5.98
C ASP A 5 -3.82 14.49 5.82
N GLU A 6 -4.32 14.78 4.62
CA GLU A 6 -5.74 14.69 4.30
C GLU A 6 -6.20 13.23 4.28
N LEU A 7 -5.43 12.35 3.64
CA LEU A 7 -5.69 10.91 3.63
C LEU A 7 -5.68 10.31 5.04
N ARG A 8 -4.75 10.70 5.90
CA ARG A 8 -4.71 10.25 7.31
C ARG A 8 -6.05 10.49 8.03
N ARG A 9 -6.79 11.54 7.68
CA ARG A 9 -8.08 11.86 8.33
C ARG A 9 -9.24 11.02 7.80
N THR A 10 -9.10 10.45 6.61
CA THR A 10 -10.18 9.67 5.96
C THR A 10 -10.04 8.16 6.16
N LEU A 11 -8.84 7.67 6.52
CA LEU A 11 -8.59 6.24 6.79
C LEU A 11 -9.64 5.56 7.70
N PRO A 12 -10.14 6.18 8.79
CA PRO A 12 -11.16 5.54 9.63
C PRO A 12 -12.46 5.21 8.88
N MET A 13 -12.80 5.98 7.83
CA MET A 13 -14.00 5.75 7.02
C MET A 13 -13.92 4.45 6.20
N VAL A 14 -12.71 3.95 5.96
CA VAL A 14 -12.45 2.70 5.23
C VAL A 14 -11.92 1.60 6.16
N GLY A 15 -12.07 1.76 7.48
CA GLY A 15 -11.69 0.77 8.47
C GLY A 15 -10.19 0.68 8.76
N ALA A 16 -9.41 1.70 8.36
CA ALA A 16 -7.99 1.77 8.65
C ALA A 16 -7.70 2.79 9.75
N GLU A 17 -6.89 2.41 10.73
CA GLU A 17 -6.43 3.36 11.75
C GLU A 17 -5.25 4.18 11.23
N PRO A 18 -5.24 5.52 11.40
CA PRO A 18 -4.13 6.36 10.92
C PRO A 18 -2.77 5.98 11.51
N ALA A 19 -2.77 5.42 12.73
CA ALA A 19 -1.57 4.96 13.44
C ALA A 19 -0.81 3.86 12.69
N ILE A 20 -1.47 3.08 11.82
CA ILE A 20 -0.84 2.07 10.97
C ILE A 20 0.29 2.68 10.13
N LEU A 21 0.11 3.92 9.66
CA LEU A 21 1.12 4.60 8.84
C LEU A 21 2.37 4.99 9.64
N ASP A 22 2.29 5.01 10.96
CA ASP A 22 3.39 5.37 11.85
C ASP A 22 4.06 4.13 12.49
N ASP A 23 3.38 2.99 12.54
CA ASP A 23 3.91 1.73 13.07
C ASP A 23 4.91 1.07 12.11
N THR A 24 6.20 1.09 12.46
CA THR A 24 7.28 0.56 11.63
C THR A 24 7.29 -0.97 11.49
N SER A 25 6.52 -1.69 12.30
CA SER A 25 6.36 -3.15 12.21
C SER A 25 5.30 -3.57 11.19
N ILE A 26 4.53 -2.61 10.66
CA ILE A 26 3.46 -2.85 9.70
C ILE A 26 3.89 -2.38 8.32
N ALA A 27 3.82 -3.28 7.34
CA ALA A 27 3.99 -2.91 5.94
C ALA A 27 2.74 -2.22 5.41
N HIS A 28 2.92 -1.17 4.62
CA HIS A 28 1.81 -0.48 3.99
C HIS A 28 2.14 0.07 2.61
N VAL A 29 1.09 0.27 1.82
CA VAL A 29 1.10 1.04 0.58
C VAL A 29 -0.13 1.94 0.62
N VAL A 30 0.07 3.23 0.41
CA VAL A 30 -0.98 4.23 0.33
C VAL A 30 -0.84 4.96 -1.00
N ALA A 31 -1.87 4.88 -1.82
CA ALA A 31 -1.91 5.57 -3.09
C ALA A 31 -3.23 6.28 -3.35
N LEU A 32 -3.12 7.48 -3.92
CA LEU A 32 -4.21 8.35 -4.31
C LEU A 32 -4.10 8.61 -5.82
N GLY A 33 -5.12 8.18 -6.58
CA GLY A 33 -4.97 8.08 -8.04
C GLY A 33 -3.80 7.17 -8.41
N HIS A 34 -2.94 7.56 -9.35
CA HIS A 34 -1.78 6.76 -9.73
C HIS A 34 -0.49 7.14 -8.99
N ARG A 35 -0.61 7.84 -7.85
CA ARG A 35 0.52 8.33 -7.04
C ARG A 35 0.59 7.59 -5.71
N ILE A 36 1.77 7.08 -5.36
CA ILE A 36 2.07 6.47 -4.07
C ILE A 36 2.49 7.59 -3.12
N LEU A 37 1.64 7.84 -2.13
CA LEU A 37 1.86 8.88 -1.12
C LEU A 37 2.75 8.39 0.02
N SER A 38 2.70 7.09 0.32
CA SER A 38 3.51 6.47 1.36
C SER A 38 3.60 4.97 1.13
N HIS A 39 4.78 4.39 1.38
CA HIS A 39 4.92 2.94 1.46
C HIS A 39 5.99 2.56 2.49
N ARG A 40 5.84 1.38 3.07
CA ARG A 40 6.81 0.75 3.96
C ARG A 40 6.82 -0.75 3.72
N SER A 41 8.01 -1.32 3.62
CA SER A 41 8.18 -2.78 3.69
C SER A 41 8.68 -3.21 5.07
N VAL A 42 8.59 -4.51 5.34
CA VAL A 42 9.08 -5.17 6.55
C VAL A 42 9.98 -6.35 6.15
N PRO A 43 10.83 -6.88 7.05
CA PRO A 43 11.63 -8.05 6.74
C PRO A 43 10.79 -9.21 6.19
N GLY A 44 11.26 -9.85 5.11
CA GLY A 44 10.53 -10.93 4.45
C GLY A 44 9.46 -10.48 3.45
N LEU A 45 9.26 -9.18 3.27
CA LEU A 45 8.38 -8.61 2.25
C LEU A 45 9.18 -7.72 1.30
N ARG A 46 9.00 -7.93 -0.01
CA ARG A 46 9.51 -7.04 -1.06
C ARG A 46 8.35 -6.35 -1.78
N LEU A 47 8.47 -5.04 -1.92
CA LEU A 47 7.51 -4.18 -2.62
C LEU A 47 8.22 -3.51 -3.79
N ASP A 48 7.95 -3.98 -5.01
CA ASP A 48 8.48 -3.42 -6.25
C ASP A 48 7.32 -2.71 -6.98
N LEU A 49 7.03 -1.46 -6.61
CA LEU A 49 5.91 -0.69 -7.16
C LEU A 49 6.41 0.50 -7.98
N GLU A 50 5.77 0.73 -9.13
CA GLU A 50 6.05 1.83 -10.05
C GLU A 50 4.78 2.62 -10.34
N GLU A 51 4.93 3.95 -10.34
CA GLU A 51 3.90 4.89 -10.76
C GLU A 51 4.06 5.20 -12.25
N THR A 52 2.98 5.10 -13.00
CA THR A 52 2.90 5.58 -14.38
C THR A 52 1.77 6.60 -14.49
N PRO A 53 1.69 7.39 -15.58
CA PRO A 53 0.59 8.32 -15.77
C PRO A 53 -0.80 7.66 -15.74
N ASP A 54 -0.89 6.38 -16.11
CA ASP A 54 -2.15 5.68 -16.32
C ASP A 54 -2.42 4.56 -15.32
N ALA A 55 -1.42 4.12 -14.55
CA ALA A 55 -1.50 2.96 -13.67
C ALA A 55 -0.46 2.96 -12.55
N ILE A 56 -0.74 2.23 -11.48
CA ILE A 56 0.28 1.71 -10.55
C ILE A 56 0.52 0.25 -10.93
N VAL A 57 1.78 -0.10 -11.21
CA VAL A 57 2.16 -1.46 -11.62
C VAL A 57 3.26 -1.99 -10.72
N GLY A 58 3.24 -3.27 -10.40
CA GLY A 58 4.33 -3.81 -9.59
C GLY A 58 4.15 -5.21 -9.06
N LYS A 59 5.04 -5.58 -8.14
CA LYS A 59 5.06 -6.87 -7.48
C LYS A 59 5.09 -6.72 -5.96
N VAL A 60 4.35 -7.61 -5.30
CA VAL A 60 4.41 -7.81 -3.85
C VAL A 60 4.85 -9.24 -3.62
N ILE A 61 6.00 -9.42 -3.00
CA ILE A 61 6.62 -10.74 -2.86
C ILE A 61 6.86 -11.02 -1.39
N VAL A 62 6.22 -12.05 -0.86
CA VAL A 62 6.56 -12.62 0.44
C VAL A 62 7.69 -13.62 0.22
N GLU A 63 8.85 -13.35 0.80
CA GLU A 63 10.09 -14.11 0.59
C GLU A 63 9.97 -15.53 1.13
N ALA A 64 10.74 -16.47 0.56
CA ALA A 64 10.66 -17.88 0.93
C ALA A 64 10.93 -18.08 2.42
N GLY A 65 10.06 -18.84 3.10
CA GLY A 65 10.15 -19.09 4.54
C GLY A 65 9.84 -17.89 5.45
N ALA A 66 9.45 -16.73 4.90
CA ALA A 66 9.14 -15.56 5.69
C ALA A 66 7.74 -15.62 6.30
N GLN A 67 7.62 -15.28 7.59
CA GLN A 67 6.33 -15.08 8.24
C GLN A 67 6.11 -13.59 8.51
N ILE A 68 5.09 -13.01 7.90
CA ILE A 68 4.70 -11.63 8.15
C ILE A 68 3.77 -11.59 9.36
N ALA A 69 4.25 -10.99 10.45
CA ALA A 69 3.54 -11.01 11.73
C ALA A 69 2.28 -10.14 11.76
N GLN A 70 2.24 -9.08 10.95
CA GLN A 70 1.13 -8.11 10.89
C GLN A 70 0.51 -8.09 9.48
N PRO A 71 -0.79 -7.78 9.34
CA PRO A 71 -1.40 -7.62 8.03
C PRO A 71 -0.67 -6.56 7.19
N ILE A 72 -0.53 -6.81 5.89
CA ILE A 72 -0.01 -5.84 4.93
C ILE A 72 -1.17 -4.93 4.52
N HIS A 73 -1.08 -3.64 4.80
CA HIS A 73 -2.16 -2.69 4.49
C HIS A 73 -1.96 -2.03 3.14
N MET A 74 -2.90 -2.22 2.22
CA MET A 74 -2.87 -1.59 0.89
C MET A 74 -4.10 -0.72 0.71
N CYS A 75 -3.92 0.61 0.77
CA CYS A 75 -4.98 1.60 0.63
C CYS A 75 -4.87 2.28 -0.73
N PHE A 76 -5.89 2.08 -1.56
CA PHE A 76 -6.01 2.70 -2.88
C PHE A 76 -7.28 3.54 -2.92
N GLY A 77 -7.16 4.83 -3.22
CA GLY A 77 -8.29 5.74 -3.25
C GLY A 77 -8.24 6.78 -4.36
N LEU A 78 -9.37 7.46 -4.52
CA LEU A 78 -9.53 8.64 -5.38
C LEU A 78 -9.94 9.82 -4.52
N ALA A 79 -9.38 11.01 -4.78
CA ALA A 79 -9.76 12.25 -4.10
C ALA A 79 -11.05 12.86 -4.65
N HIS A 80 -11.42 12.49 -5.88
CA HIS A 80 -12.55 13.06 -6.60
C HIS A 80 -13.77 12.14 -6.53
N PRO A 81 -15.00 12.69 -6.60
CA PRO A 81 -16.24 11.90 -6.61
C PRO A 81 -16.33 10.87 -7.75
N THR A 82 -15.62 11.13 -8.85
CA THR A 82 -15.54 10.24 -10.01
C THR A 82 -14.11 10.21 -10.51
N GLY A 83 -13.64 9.03 -10.92
CA GLY A 83 -12.32 8.86 -11.51
C GLY A 83 -12.02 7.40 -11.79
N VAL A 84 -10.88 7.15 -12.43
CA VAL A 84 -10.38 5.79 -12.69
C VAL A 84 -9.00 5.68 -12.08
N GLN A 85 -8.83 4.66 -11.24
CA GLN A 85 -7.54 4.23 -10.72
C GLN A 85 -7.25 2.84 -11.31
N GLN A 86 -6.17 2.71 -12.05
CA GLN A 86 -5.74 1.43 -12.61
C GLN A 86 -4.57 0.91 -11.78
N ILE A 87 -4.69 -0.33 -11.33
CA ILE A 87 -3.72 -0.94 -10.43
C ILE A 87 -3.49 -2.37 -10.93
N LYS A 88 -2.23 -2.71 -11.21
CA LYS A 88 -1.82 -4.06 -11.60
C LYS A 88 -0.69 -4.53 -10.69
N ILE A 89 -1.05 -5.36 -9.72
CA ILE A 89 -0.09 -5.91 -8.76
C ILE A 89 -0.04 -7.42 -8.95
N ASP A 90 1.16 -7.94 -9.17
CA ASP A 90 1.47 -9.37 -9.15
C ASP A 90 1.91 -9.75 -7.73
N ILE A 91 1.10 -10.56 -7.05
CA ILE A 91 1.36 -10.98 -5.67
C ILE A 91 1.92 -12.39 -5.69
N GLN A 92 3.13 -12.56 -5.15
CA GLN A 92 3.82 -13.84 -5.10
C GLN A 92 4.09 -14.20 -3.64
N ILE A 93 3.63 -15.39 -3.25
CA ILE A 93 3.96 -15.99 -1.96
C ILE A 93 4.93 -17.12 -2.29
N LEU A 94 6.20 -16.94 -1.93
CA LEU A 94 7.23 -17.92 -2.25
C LEU A 94 7.13 -19.13 -1.30
N GLU A 95 7.84 -20.19 -1.65
CA GLU A 95 7.76 -21.47 -0.93
C GLU A 95 7.99 -21.30 0.58
N GLY A 96 7.07 -21.84 1.38
CA GLY A 96 7.17 -21.86 2.85
C GLY A 96 6.87 -20.53 3.56
N ALA A 97 6.42 -19.50 2.83
CA ALA A 97 5.89 -18.26 3.40
C ALA A 97 4.44 -18.42 3.89
#